data_AF-A0A3D4RPR2-F1
#
_entry.id   AF-A0A3D4RPR2-F1
#
_cell.length_a   1.000
_cell.length_b   1.000
_cell.length_c   1.000
_cell.angle_alpha   90.00
_cell.angle_beta   90.00
_cell.angle_gamma   90.00
#
_symmetry.space_group_name_H-M   'P 1'
#
loop_
_entity.id
_entity.type
_entity.pdbx_description
1 polymer ?
#
loop_
_entity_poly.entity_id
_entity_poly.type
_entity_poly.pdbx_seq_one_letter_code
_entity_poly.pdbx_strand_id
1 'polypeptide(L)'
;MQIVELLALMSDPETIKSLSLNQRLMAGLYTTLLGMGITFLALIVLMFLTSLMDKVGGKEKTPTTAPRASKKARSSKKKAEVSQQASDDEEIAAAITTALAIMLETSTSNFVVKSIRRVEDSSTSWSRAGLADQLQRKF
;
A
#
# COMPACT_ATOMS: atom_id res chain seq x y z
N MET A 1 14.44 -47.11 -16.74
CA MET A 1 13.19 -47.59 -16.09
C MET A 1 13.14 -47.06 -14.66
N GLN A 2 13.00 -45.74 -14.45
CA GLN A 2 13.14 -45.17 -13.08
C GLN A 2 12.30 -43.93 -12.79
N ILE A 3 11.70 -43.26 -13.78
CA ILE A 3 10.87 -42.05 -13.57
C ILE A 3 9.41 -42.31 -13.93
N VAL A 4 9.19 -43.00 -15.05
CA VAL A 4 7.87 -43.40 -15.54
C VAL A 4 7.23 -44.46 -14.63
N GLU A 5 8.06 -45.31 -14.04
CA GLU A 5 7.66 -46.36 -13.09
C GLU A 5 7.35 -45.79 -11.69
N LEU A 6 8.08 -44.74 -11.27
CA LEU A 6 7.74 -43.95 -10.08
C LEU A 6 6.45 -43.14 -10.27
N LEU A 7 6.21 -42.60 -11.47
CA LEU A 7 4.98 -41.90 -11.80
C LEU A 7 3.77 -42.85 -11.79
N ALA A 8 3.96 -44.09 -12.23
CA ALA A 8 2.95 -45.15 -12.14
C ALA A 8 2.67 -45.55 -10.67
N LEU A 9 3.70 -45.75 -9.85
CA LEU A 9 3.58 -46.12 -8.42
C LEU A 9 2.93 -45.02 -7.55
N MET A 10 3.07 -43.76 -7.94
CA MET A 10 2.44 -42.59 -7.31
C MET A 10 1.02 -42.32 -7.83
N SER A 11 0.66 -42.91 -8.98
CA SER A 11 -0.68 -42.86 -9.56
C SER A 11 -1.60 -43.96 -8.99
N ASP A 12 -1.04 -44.94 -8.28
CA ASP A 12 -1.81 -45.96 -7.58
C ASP A 12 -2.37 -45.41 -6.25
N PRO A 13 -3.70 -45.30 -6.09
CA PRO A 13 -4.35 -44.67 -4.93
C PRO A 13 -4.23 -45.47 -3.62
N GLU A 14 -3.63 -46.65 -3.66
CA GLU A 14 -3.41 -47.54 -2.51
C GLU A 14 -2.23 -47.09 -1.63
N THR A 15 -1.10 -46.65 -2.22
CA THR A 15 0.07 -46.10 -1.47
C THR A 15 -0.20 -44.72 -0.90
N ILE A 16 -1.07 -43.96 -1.58
CA ILE A 16 -1.61 -42.69 -1.10
C ILE A 16 -2.43 -42.95 0.18
N LYS A 17 -3.33 -43.95 0.19
CA LYS A 17 -4.17 -44.28 1.36
C LYS A 17 -3.45 -45.05 2.47
N SER A 18 -2.34 -45.74 2.19
CA SER A 18 -1.60 -46.51 3.20
C SER A 18 -0.65 -45.68 4.06
N LEU A 19 -0.46 -44.38 3.76
CA LEU A 19 0.27 -43.47 4.62
C LEU A 19 -0.67 -42.88 5.68
N SER A 20 -0.35 -43.14 6.94
CA SER A 20 -1.14 -42.69 8.08
C SER A 20 -1.40 -41.17 8.00
N LEU A 21 -2.63 -40.75 8.37
CA LEU A 21 -3.00 -39.32 8.44
C LEU A 21 -1.97 -38.50 9.23
N ASN A 22 -1.37 -39.11 10.26
CA ASN A 22 -0.32 -38.50 11.07
C ASN A 22 0.95 -38.18 10.26
N GLN A 23 1.43 -39.09 9.41
CA GLN A 23 2.60 -38.84 8.57
C GLN A 23 2.36 -37.73 7.55
N ARG A 24 1.15 -37.65 6.98
CA ARG A 24 0.76 -36.58 6.05
C ARG A 24 0.68 -35.22 6.73
N LEU A 25 0.14 -35.18 7.95
CA LEU A 25 0.04 -33.96 8.74
C LEU A 25 1.42 -33.49 9.20
N MET A 26 2.31 -34.40 9.59
CA MET A 26 3.72 -34.09 9.89
C MET A 26 4.47 -33.59 8.67
N ALA A 27 4.32 -34.23 7.51
CA ALA A 27 4.95 -33.77 6.26
C ALA A 27 4.45 -32.38 5.85
N GLY A 28 3.14 -32.14 5.98
CA GLY A 28 2.52 -30.82 5.82
C GLY A 28 3.11 -29.77 6.75
N LEU A 29 3.27 -30.11 8.03
CA LEU A 29 3.81 -29.20 9.04
C LEU A 29 5.30 -28.89 8.80
N TYR A 30 6.09 -29.88 8.35
CA TYR A 30 7.48 -29.64 7.95
C TYR A 30 7.57 -28.69 6.74
N THR A 31 6.74 -28.87 5.72
CA THR A 31 6.78 -27.98 4.55
C THR A 31 6.29 -26.57 4.87
N THR A 32 5.34 -26.39 5.80
CA THR A 32 4.91 -25.05 6.22
C THR A 32 5.95 -24.37 7.08
N LEU A 33 6.62 -25.08 7.99
CA LEU A 33 7.75 -24.51 8.76
C LEU A 33 8.91 -24.12 7.84
N LEU A 34 9.24 -24.96 6.86
CA LEU A 34 10.30 -24.66 5.89
C LEU A 34 9.92 -23.45 5.01
N GLY A 35 8.66 -23.40 4.56
CA GLY A 35 8.10 -22.27 3.81
C GLY A 35 8.03 -20.97 4.62
N MET A 36 7.64 -21.04 5.89
CA MET A 36 7.59 -19.88 6.79
C MET A 36 9.00 -19.40 7.15
N GLY A 37 9.95 -20.33 7.29
CA GLY A 37 11.36 -20.01 7.52
C GLY A 37 12.00 -19.29 6.34
N ILE A 38 11.78 -19.77 5.11
CA ILE A 38 12.38 -19.16 3.92
C ILE A 38 11.80 -17.77 3.63
N THR A 39 10.51 -17.54 3.88
CA THR A 39 9.90 -16.22 3.75
C THR A 39 10.39 -15.26 4.84
N PHE A 40 10.55 -15.72 6.09
CA PHE A 40 11.15 -14.92 7.15
C PHE A 40 12.59 -14.49 6.80
N LEU A 41 13.38 -15.41 6.25
CA LEU A 41 14.74 -15.12 5.79
C LEU A 41 14.74 -14.13 4.60
N ALA A 42 13.81 -14.29 3.66
CA ALA A 42 13.65 -13.37 2.53
C ALA A 42 13.32 -11.94 3.01
N LEU A 43 12.46 -11.79 4.04
CA LEU A 43 12.16 -10.48 4.63
C LEU A 43 13.37 -9.85 5.32
N ILE A 44 14.18 -10.65 6.03
CA ILE A 44 15.44 -10.16 6.63
C ILE A 44 16.40 -9.66 5.55
N VAL A 45 16.55 -10.41 4.46
CA VAL A 45 17.39 -10.01 3.32
C VAL A 45 16.85 -8.72 2.69
N LEU A 46 15.53 -8.58 2.56
CA LEU A 46 14.91 -7.37 2.02
C LEU A 46 15.16 -6.15 2.92
N MET A 47 15.07 -6.32 4.24
CA MET A 47 15.40 -5.27 5.22
C MET A 47 16.88 -4.89 5.18
N PHE A 48 17.76 -5.87 4.96
CA PHE A 48 19.19 -5.61 4.81
C PHE A 48 19.50 -4.82 3.54
N LEU A 49 18.85 -5.16 2.42
CA LEU A 49 18.99 -4.46 1.14
C LEU A 49 18.54 -3.00 1.24
N THR A 50 17.40 -2.72 1.89
CA THR A 50 16.93 -1.34 2.10
C THR A 50 17.87 -0.57 3.03
N SER A 51 18.40 -1.19 4.08
CA SER A 51 19.36 -0.56 4.99
C SER A 51 20.70 -0.23 4.32
N LEU A 52 21.17 -1.08 3.41
CA LEU A 52 22.38 -0.80 2.61
C LEU A 52 22.15 0.40 1.68
N MET A 53 20.98 0.46 1.04
CA MET A 53 20.61 1.59 0.18
C MET A 53 20.51 2.89 0.98
N ASP A 54 19.92 2.86 2.17
CA ASP A 54 19.80 4.01 3.10
C ASP A 54 21.17 4.47 3.64
N LYS A 55 22.10 3.53 3.85
CA LYS A 55 23.44 3.83 4.32
C LYS A 55 24.37 4.40 3.23
N VAL A 56 24.13 4.06 1.97
CA VAL A 56 24.91 4.57 0.81
C VAL A 56 24.26 5.82 0.19
N GLY A 57 22.94 5.93 0.22
CA GLY A 57 22.17 7.12 -0.14
C GLY A 57 22.29 8.18 0.95
N GLY A 58 23.35 8.99 0.88
CA GLY A 58 23.67 9.99 1.91
C GLY A 58 22.48 10.82 2.39
N LYS A 59 22.22 10.74 3.70
CA LYS A 59 21.56 11.73 4.56
C LYS A 59 20.38 12.49 3.92
N GLU A 60 19.18 11.96 4.11
CA GLU A 60 18.07 12.82 4.56
C GLU A 60 17.50 12.26 5.86
N LYS A 61 17.74 13.03 6.94
CA LYS A 61 17.16 12.77 8.24
C LYS A 61 15.67 13.10 8.15
N THR A 62 14.80 12.11 8.26
CA THR A 62 13.42 12.34 8.73
C THR A 62 13.28 11.77 10.14
N PRO A 63 12.95 12.61 11.14
CA PRO A 63 12.95 12.21 12.54
C PRO A 63 11.81 11.22 12.81
N THR A 64 12.18 10.11 13.44
CA THR A 64 11.31 9.32 14.31
C THR A 64 10.42 10.24 15.15
N THR A 65 9.11 10.17 14.98
CA THR A 65 8.19 10.49 16.07
C THR A 65 7.03 9.50 16.06
N ALA A 66 7.17 8.47 16.88
CA ALA A 66 6.03 7.69 17.34
C ALA A 66 5.12 8.57 18.25
N PRO A 67 3.81 8.31 18.30
CA PRO A 67 2.81 9.28 18.74
C PRO A 67 2.70 9.36 20.27
N ARG A 68 2.69 10.57 20.82
CA ARG A 68 2.16 10.81 22.16
C ARG A 68 1.12 11.91 22.13
N ALA A 69 -0.11 11.49 22.40
CA ALA A 69 -1.26 12.32 22.65
C ALA A 69 -0.96 13.43 23.68
N SER A 70 -1.40 14.65 23.39
CA SER A 70 -2.19 15.44 24.34
C SER A 70 -2.83 16.62 23.62
N LYS A 71 -4.15 16.69 23.73
CA LYS A 71 -5.00 17.79 23.31
C LYS A 71 -4.69 19.05 24.14
N LYS A 72 -5.01 20.20 23.53
CA LYS A 72 -5.66 21.39 24.11
C LYS A 72 -4.79 22.63 24.34
N ALA A 73 -4.92 23.60 23.43
CA ALA A 73 -5.06 25.04 23.69
C ALA A 73 -5.45 25.73 22.37
N ARG A 74 -6.76 25.88 22.08
CA ARG A 74 -7.55 27.12 22.19
C ARG A 74 -6.87 28.40 21.68
N SER A 75 -7.59 29.03 20.74
CA SER A 75 -7.70 30.48 20.49
C SER A 75 -6.70 31.13 19.53
N SER A 76 -7.06 31.18 18.24
CA SER A 76 -6.73 32.27 17.32
C SER A 76 -7.46 32.04 15.99
N LYS A 77 -8.79 32.19 15.98
CA LYS A 77 -9.62 31.98 14.79
C LYS A 77 -10.43 33.24 14.48
N LYS A 78 -9.77 34.27 13.93
CA LYS A 78 -10.48 35.34 13.18
C LYS A 78 -9.63 36.22 12.26
N LYS A 79 -8.34 35.93 12.05
CA LYS A 79 -7.49 36.69 11.10
C LYS A 79 -6.86 35.84 9.99
N ALA A 80 -7.10 34.53 10.00
CA ALA A 80 -6.47 33.58 9.08
C ALA A 80 -7.34 33.24 7.85
N GLU A 81 -8.63 33.58 7.85
CA GLU A 81 -9.60 33.05 6.88
C GLU A 81 -9.37 33.57 5.45
N VAL A 82 -8.90 34.81 5.29
CA VAL A 82 -8.60 35.39 3.96
C VAL A 82 -7.29 34.86 3.37
N SER A 83 -6.30 34.55 4.21
CA SER A 83 -5.03 33.97 3.76
C SER A 83 -5.15 32.47 3.48
N GLN A 84 -6.05 31.78 4.19
CA GLN A 84 -6.28 30.35 4.03
C GLN A 84 -7.04 29.99 2.75
N GLN A 85 -7.99 30.82 2.31
CA GLN A 85 -8.68 30.56 1.04
C GLN A 85 -7.75 30.71 -0.17
N ALA A 86 -6.86 31.71 -0.16
CA ALA A 86 -5.89 31.88 -1.24
C ALA A 86 -4.86 30.75 -1.28
N SER A 87 -4.40 30.24 -0.12
CA SER A 87 -3.48 29.09 -0.07
C SER A 87 -4.16 27.79 -0.48
N ASP A 88 -5.41 27.56 -0.08
CA ASP A 88 -6.18 26.37 -0.49
C ASP A 88 -6.36 26.33 -2.01
N ASP A 89 -6.65 27.47 -2.64
CA ASP A 89 -6.80 27.54 -4.10
C ASP A 89 -5.48 27.27 -4.84
N GLU A 90 -4.34 27.65 -4.27
CA GLU A 90 -3.00 27.37 -4.82
C GLU A 90 -2.63 25.88 -4.67
N GLU A 91 -2.90 25.27 -3.52
CA GLU A 91 -2.73 23.83 -3.30
C GLU A 91 -3.61 23.01 -4.27
N ILE A 92 -4.87 23.42 -4.46
CA ILE A 92 -5.79 22.80 -5.42
C ILE A 92 -5.26 22.98 -6.85
N ALA A 93 -4.79 24.16 -7.22
CA ALA A 93 -4.23 24.41 -8.55
C ALA A 93 -3.00 23.54 -8.82
N ALA A 94 -2.09 23.39 -7.85
CA ALA A 94 -0.91 22.55 -7.96
C ALA A 94 -1.26 21.06 -8.11
N ALA A 95 -2.22 20.57 -7.33
CA ALA A 95 -2.71 19.18 -7.41
C ALA A 95 -3.36 18.89 -8.77
N ILE A 96 -4.23 19.78 -9.26
CA ILE A 96 -4.87 19.67 -10.58
C ILE A 96 -3.82 19.70 -11.70
N THR A 97 -2.88 20.63 -11.62
CA THR A 97 -1.79 20.76 -12.62
C THR A 97 -0.94 19.50 -12.67
N THR A 98 -0.58 18.94 -11.52
CA THR A 98 0.19 17.70 -11.43
C THR A 98 -0.60 16.52 -12.00
N ALA A 99 -1.87 16.39 -11.66
CA ALA A 99 -2.73 15.33 -12.18
C ALA A 99 -2.86 15.40 -13.72
N LEU A 100 -3.06 16.60 -14.28
CA LEU A 100 -3.14 16.80 -15.73
C LEU A 100 -1.81 16.52 -16.43
N ALA A 101 -0.68 16.93 -15.85
CA ALA A 101 0.66 16.59 -16.36
C ALA A 101 0.82 15.08 -16.51
N ILE A 102 0.45 14.33 -15.47
CA ILE A 102 0.55 12.87 -15.44
C ILE A 102 -0.39 12.23 -16.47
N MET A 103 -1.65 12.67 -16.53
CA MET A 103 -2.67 12.08 -17.42
C MET A 103 -2.38 12.33 -18.91
N LEU A 104 -1.77 13.47 -19.23
CA LEU A 104 -1.47 13.87 -20.61
C LEU A 104 -0.01 13.62 -20.99
N GLU A 105 0.77 12.95 -20.12
CA GLU A 105 2.21 12.70 -20.27
C GLU A 105 3.01 13.96 -20.68
N THR A 106 2.63 15.11 -20.13
CA THR A 106 3.19 16.41 -20.49
C THR A 106 3.70 17.18 -19.28
N SER A 107 4.63 18.11 -19.50
CA SER A 107 5.24 18.89 -18.41
C SER A 107 4.26 19.93 -17.86
N THR A 108 4.39 20.25 -16.57
CA THR A 108 3.56 21.22 -15.82
C THR A 108 3.61 22.65 -16.37
N SER A 109 4.61 22.99 -17.19
CA SER A 109 4.75 24.30 -17.82
C SER A 109 3.86 24.53 -19.04
N ASN A 110 3.21 23.48 -19.57
CA ASN A 110 2.42 23.56 -20.81
C ASN A 110 0.99 24.07 -20.62
N PHE A 111 0.54 24.26 -19.38
CA PHE A 111 -0.84 24.64 -19.08
C PHE A 111 -0.92 25.53 -17.84
N VAL A 112 -1.90 26.45 -17.83
CA VAL A 112 -2.10 27.45 -16.78
C VAL A 112 -3.55 27.42 -16.30
N VAL A 113 -3.74 27.31 -14.99
CA VAL A 113 -5.07 27.34 -14.35
C VAL A 113 -5.53 28.79 -14.21
N LYS A 114 -6.57 29.19 -14.96
CA LYS A 114 -7.07 30.57 -14.97
C LYS A 114 -8.20 30.82 -13.96
N SER A 115 -9.06 29.83 -13.73
CA SER A 115 -10.19 29.96 -12.81
C SER A 115 -10.59 28.59 -12.29
N ILE A 116 -10.78 28.50 -10.98
CA ILE A 116 -11.30 27.32 -10.29
C ILE A 116 -12.71 27.68 -9.82
N ARG A 117 -13.71 26.94 -10.29
CA ARG A 117 -15.10 27.08 -9.85
C ARG A 117 -15.62 25.71 -9.46
N ARG A 118 -16.07 25.58 -8.21
CA ARG A 118 -16.77 24.38 -7.76
C ARG A 118 -18.14 24.36 -8.44
N VAL A 119 -18.44 23.26 -9.14
CA VAL A 119 -19.77 22.98 -9.67
C VAL A 119 -20.53 22.21 -8.61
N GLU A 120 -21.85 22.43 -8.54
CA GLU A 120 -22.71 21.67 -7.63
C GLU A 120 -22.56 20.17 -7.90
N ASP A 121 -22.37 19.41 -6.84
CA ASP A 121 -22.18 17.97 -6.95
C ASP A 121 -23.54 17.31 -7.14
N SER A 122 -23.88 16.97 -8.39
CA SER A 122 -25.14 16.31 -8.74
C SER A 122 -25.17 14.82 -8.34
N SER A 123 -24.18 14.34 -7.61
CA SER A 123 -24.13 12.93 -7.18
C SER A 123 -25.23 12.63 -6.16
N THR A 124 -25.91 11.50 -6.35
CA THR A 124 -26.96 11.03 -5.44
C THR A 124 -26.34 10.66 -4.08
N SER A 125 -27.12 10.74 -3.00
CA SER A 125 -26.68 10.34 -1.66
C SER A 125 -26.10 8.91 -1.62
N TRP A 126 -26.62 8.01 -2.45
CA TRP A 126 -26.14 6.62 -2.54
C TRP A 126 -24.75 6.49 -3.19
N SER A 127 -24.45 7.24 -4.26
CA SER A 127 -23.12 7.21 -4.89
C SER A 127 -22.04 7.75 -3.95
N ARG A 128 -22.38 8.76 -3.14
CA ARG A 128 -21.47 9.32 -2.13
C ARG A 128 -21.19 8.33 -1.01
N ALA A 129 -22.23 7.63 -0.54
CA ALA A 129 -22.08 6.60 0.48
C ALA A 129 -21.22 5.42 0.00
N GLY A 130 -21.41 4.97 -1.25
CA GLY A 130 -20.57 3.92 -1.85
C GLY A 130 -19.10 4.31 -1.97
N LEU A 131 -18.81 5.54 -2.42
CA LEU A 131 -17.44 6.07 -2.49
C LEU A 131 -16.79 6.15 -1.11
N ALA A 132 -17.53 6.61 -0.09
CA ALA A 132 -17.02 6.69 1.28
C ALA A 132 -16.64 5.30 1.82
N ASP A 133 -17.47 4.28 1.57
CA ASP A 133 -17.21 2.90 2.00
C ASP A 133 -15.97 2.30 1.30
N GLN A 134 -15.79 2.58 -0.01
CA GLN A 134 -14.61 2.12 -0.76
C GLN A 134 -13.31 2.77 -0.27
N LEU A 135 -13.35 4.04 0.08
CA LEU A 135 -12.19 4.75 0.64
C LEU A 135 -11.86 4.23 2.03
N GLN A 136 -12.87 3.99 2.87
CA GLN A 136 -12.68 3.50 4.23
C GLN A 136 -12.18 2.05 4.26
N ARG A 137 -12.55 1.23 3.29
CA ARG A 137 -12.12 -0.19 3.20
C ARG A 137 -10.65 -0.38 2.82
N LYS A 138 -10.00 0.64 2.24
CA LYS A 138 -8.60 0.59 1.80
C LYS A 138 -7.60 1.12 2.85
N PHE A 139 -8.07 1.49 4.03
CA PHE A 139 -7.25 1.79 5.21
C PHE A 139 -7.56 0.79 6.33
#